data_AF-A0A6A6MZB1-F1
#
_entry.id   AF-A0A6A6MZB1-F1
#
_cell.length_a   1.000
_cell.length_b   1.000
_cell.length_c   1.000
_cell.angle_alpha   90.00
_cell.angle_beta   90.00
_cell.angle_gamma   90.00
#
_symmetry.space_group_name_H-M   'P 1'
#
loop_
_entity.id
_entity.type
_entity.pdbx_description
1 polymer ?
#
loop_
_entity_poly.entity_id
_entity_poly.type
_entity_poly.pdbx_seq_one_letter_code
_entity_poly.pdbx_strand_id
1 'polypeptide(L)'
;MRPLPSIAQFCRFLSALVGMKQYHTVISLCRTIESLGISHSVYSLSILINCFCRLHLVNFGFSILGKFIKFGLEPNTVTFTTLINGLCIDGKINGAVDLFNDMVSGGYQPNVHTYNVIVNALCKSGKTNVAIKLLKGMGERGCEPDVVTYNAIMDALCKDKLIIEALNLFSQMRNKCISPSVITYNCLIQGICNLGKWNQALALLKEMAGQNISPSIFTLNILIDNLCKEGLVSKAQAIMKIMIQKGVKPDVVTYNSLMDGFCLCNQMDEATKLFDQMVSGGIANVCSYNILINGYCKSRKIDEATKLFDEMLKTSVVPNTVTYTTFIKGLWEAGRPGNALEVFKSMCSYGQQPNVITFSTILNGLCKQGNLDEALTLFKAMEKVG
;
A
#
# COMPACT_ATOMS: atom_id res chain seq x y z
N MET A 1 3.69 -49.64 5.20
CA MET A 1 3.80 -48.34 4.51
C MET A 1 2.57 -47.51 4.86
N ARG A 2 2.74 -46.25 5.30
CA ARG A 2 1.59 -45.33 5.47
C ARG A 2 1.07 -44.97 4.07
N PRO A 3 -0.26 -44.92 3.83
CA PRO A 3 -0.80 -44.56 2.53
C PRO A 3 -0.38 -43.14 2.17
N LEU A 4 0.03 -42.93 0.92
CA LEU A 4 0.33 -41.59 0.40
C LEU A 4 -0.97 -40.76 0.42
N PRO A 5 -0.93 -39.50 0.91
CA PRO A 5 -2.10 -38.65 0.94
C PRO A 5 -2.63 -38.42 -0.47
N SER A 6 -3.96 -38.31 -0.60
CA SER A 6 -4.58 -37.99 -1.90
C SER A 6 -4.12 -36.63 -2.42
N ILE A 7 -4.11 -36.46 -3.75
CA ILE A 7 -3.72 -35.19 -4.39
C ILE A 7 -4.57 -34.00 -3.91
N ALA A 8 -5.83 -34.24 -3.54
CA ALA A 8 -6.73 -33.23 -2.98
C ALA A 8 -6.34 -32.81 -1.55
N GLN A 9 -5.99 -33.76 -0.68
CA GLN A 9 -5.48 -33.47 0.66
C GLN A 9 -4.15 -32.73 0.59
N PHE A 10 -3.29 -33.12 -0.35
CA PHE A 10 -2.03 -32.45 -0.60
C PHE A 10 -2.25 -30.99 -1.03
N CYS A 11 -3.10 -30.76 -2.02
CA CYS A 11 -3.43 -29.41 -2.49
C CYS A 11 -4.01 -28.52 -1.37
N ARG A 12 -4.87 -29.07 -0.51
CA ARG A 12 -5.43 -28.36 0.65
C ARG A 12 -4.34 -27.97 1.65
N PHE A 13 -3.39 -28.87 1.88
CA PHE A 13 -2.25 -28.61 2.76
C PHE A 13 -1.33 -27.51 2.19
N LEU A 14 -1.02 -27.55 0.89
CA LEU A 14 -0.26 -26.49 0.25
C LEU A 14 -0.98 -25.14 0.35
N SER A 15 -2.29 -25.10 0.10
CA SER A 15 -3.08 -23.86 0.20
C SER A 15 -3.05 -23.29 1.63
N ALA A 16 -3.06 -24.13 2.66
CA ALA A 16 -2.91 -23.67 4.05
C ALA A 16 -1.52 -23.03 4.28
N LEU A 17 -0.45 -23.66 3.81
CA LEU A 17 0.91 -23.12 3.91
C LEU A 17 1.08 -21.80 3.14
N VAL A 18 0.46 -21.68 1.97
CA VAL A 18 0.38 -20.41 1.21
C VAL A 18 -0.32 -19.33 2.04
N GLY A 19 -1.44 -19.67 2.70
CA GLY A 19 -2.14 -18.76 3.61
C GLY A 19 -1.25 -18.28 4.78
N MET A 20 -0.37 -19.16 5.26
CA MET A 20 0.65 -18.84 6.27
C MET A 20 1.91 -18.14 5.70
N LYS A 21 1.90 -17.79 4.40
CA LYS A 21 3.03 -17.16 3.67
C LYS A 21 4.32 -18.00 3.66
N GLN A 22 4.22 -19.32 3.85
CA GLN A 22 5.35 -20.26 3.88
C GLN A 22 5.73 -20.73 2.47
N TYR A 23 6.02 -19.79 1.56
CA TYR A 23 6.20 -20.09 0.13
C TYR A 23 7.41 -20.98 -0.17
N HIS A 24 8.55 -20.74 0.50
CA HIS A 24 9.74 -21.59 0.35
C HIS A 24 9.47 -23.05 0.77
N THR A 25 8.72 -23.24 1.85
CA THR A 25 8.32 -24.56 2.36
C THR A 25 7.43 -25.29 1.36
N VAL A 26 6.47 -24.58 0.75
CA VAL A 26 5.62 -25.14 -0.31
C VAL A 26 6.45 -25.61 -1.51
N ILE A 27 7.42 -24.78 -1.96
CA ILE A 27 8.30 -25.14 -3.09
C ILE A 27 9.13 -26.39 -2.76
N SER A 28 9.72 -26.44 -1.56
CA SER A 28 10.49 -27.60 -1.10
C SER A 28 9.64 -28.88 -1.07
N LEU A 29 8.43 -28.78 -0.52
CA LEU A 29 7.52 -29.91 -0.40
C LEU A 29 7.04 -30.44 -1.76
N CYS A 30 6.77 -29.54 -2.72
CA CYS A 30 6.44 -29.93 -4.09
C CYS A 30 7.59 -30.72 -4.76
N ARG A 31 8.86 -30.36 -4.51
CA ARG A 31 10.02 -31.11 -5.04
C ARG A 31 10.13 -32.49 -4.41
N THR A 32 9.95 -32.58 -3.08
CA THR A 32 9.97 -33.87 -2.37
C THR A 32 8.88 -34.81 -2.90
N ILE A 33 7.70 -34.28 -3.20
CA ILE A 33 6.57 -35.09 -3.68
C ILE A 33 6.77 -35.56 -5.12
N GLU A 34 7.39 -34.74 -5.96
CA GLU A 34 7.84 -35.16 -7.30
C GLU A 34 8.86 -36.32 -7.19
N SER A 35 9.78 -36.27 -6.21
CA SER A 35 10.74 -37.37 -5.96
C SER A 35 10.08 -38.65 -5.41
N LEU A 36 8.90 -38.53 -4.80
CA LEU A 36 8.09 -39.66 -4.33
C LEU A 36 7.17 -40.23 -5.42
N GLY A 37 7.23 -39.71 -6.66
CA GLY A 37 6.47 -40.22 -7.80
C GLY A 37 4.98 -39.85 -7.81
N ILE A 38 4.54 -38.90 -6.97
CA ILE A 38 3.17 -38.41 -6.99
C ILE A 38 3.01 -37.42 -8.16
N SER A 39 2.04 -37.69 -9.03
CA SER A 39 1.74 -36.80 -10.17
C SER A 39 1.15 -35.47 -9.72
N HIS A 40 1.47 -34.40 -10.45
CA HIS A 40 0.91 -33.07 -10.23
C HIS A 40 -0.48 -32.93 -10.87
N SER A 41 -1.31 -32.06 -10.28
CA SER A 41 -2.53 -31.54 -10.90
C SER A 41 -2.33 -30.09 -11.34
N VAL A 42 -3.18 -29.61 -12.26
CA VAL A 42 -3.27 -28.20 -12.67
C VAL A 42 -3.31 -27.25 -11.47
N TYR A 43 -4.07 -27.63 -10.43
CA TYR A 43 -4.20 -26.83 -9.21
C TYR A 43 -2.90 -26.79 -8.40
N SER A 44 -2.21 -27.93 -8.22
CA SER A 44 -0.92 -27.98 -7.52
C SER A 44 0.18 -27.19 -8.24
N LEU A 45 0.21 -27.22 -9.57
CA LEU A 45 1.16 -26.44 -10.37
C LEU A 45 0.83 -24.94 -10.31
N SER A 46 -0.45 -24.57 -10.30
CA SER A 46 -0.88 -23.18 -10.12
C SER A 46 -0.50 -22.63 -8.73
N ILE A 47 -0.57 -23.44 -7.68
CA ILE A 47 -0.05 -23.08 -6.34
C ILE A 47 1.46 -22.84 -6.40
N LEU A 48 2.21 -23.73 -7.06
CA LEU A 48 3.66 -23.60 -7.19
C LEU A 48 4.04 -22.32 -7.94
N ILE A 49 3.33 -21.99 -9.02
CA ILE A 49 3.48 -20.72 -9.73
C ILE A 49 3.23 -19.54 -8.78
N ASN A 50 2.11 -19.55 -8.04
CA ASN A 50 1.79 -18.48 -7.09
C ASN A 50 2.90 -18.30 -6.03
N CYS A 51 3.49 -19.38 -5.52
CA CYS A 51 4.62 -19.31 -4.59
C CYS A 51 5.84 -18.60 -5.21
N PHE A 52 6.22 -18.93 -6.45
CA PHE A 52 7.31 -18.24 -7.14
C PHE A 52 6.97 -16.76 -7.37
N CYS A 53 5.75 -16.45 -7.80
CA CYS A 53 5.29 -15.07 -7.97
C CYS A 53 5.36 -14.26 -6.67
N ARG A 54 4.97 -14.84 -5.52
CA ARG A 54 5.03 -14.19 -4.20
C ARG A 54 6.46 -13.99 -3.66
N LEU A 55 7.43 -14.70 -4.23
CA LEU A 55 8.85 -14.57 -3.89
C LEU A 55 9.62 -13.67 -4.86
N HIS A 56 8.93 -12.92 -5.75
CA HIS A 56 9.57 -12.12 -6.80
C HIS A 56 10.44 -12.93 -7.77
N LEU A 57 10.03 -14.17 -8.02
CA LEU A 57 10.72 -15.17 -8.82
C LEU A 57 9.87 -15.60 -10.03
N VAL A 58 9.17 -14.65 -10.67
CA VAL A 58 8.17 -14.95 -11.72
C VAL A 58 8.71 -15.78 -12.88
N ASN A 59 10.00 -15.63 -13.23
CA ASN A 59 10.65 -16.43 -14.27
C ASN A 59 10.59 -17.93 -13.97
N PHE A 60 10.77 -18.32 -12.69
CA PHE A 60 10.59 -19.71 -12.27
C PHE A 60 9.11 -20.13 -12.33
N GLY A 61 8.18 -19.21 -12.11
CA GLY A 61 6.75 -19.43 -12.37
C GLY A 61 6.49 -19.81 -13.83
N PHE A 62 7.04 -19.07 -14.80
CA PHE A 62 6.93 -19.42 -16.22
C PHE A 62 7.52 -20.79 -16.55
N SER A 63 8.64 -21.18 -15.91
CA SER A 63 9.23 -22.51 -16.12
C SER A 63 8.28 -23.67 -15.74
N ILE A 64 7.29 -23.42 -14.87
CA ILE A 64 6.28 -24.42 -14.51
C ILE A 64 5.34 -24.74 -15.68
N LEU A 65 5.18 -23.85 -16.68
CA LEU A 65 4.45 -24.19 -17.91
C LEU A 65 5.09 -25.37 -18.66
N GLY A 66 6.42 -25.54 -18.59
CA GLY A 66 7.08 -26.74 -19.10
C GLY A 66 6.66 -28.02 -18.38
N LYS A 67 6.32 -27.93 -17.08
CA LYS A 67 5.78 -29.07 -16.31
C LYS A 67 4.36 -29.44 -16.74
N PHE A 68 3.54 -28.47 -17.14
CA PHE A 68 2.22 -28.76 -17.71
C PHE A 68 2.34 -29.68 -18.93
N ILE A 69 3.24 -29.34 -19.86
CA ILE A 69 3.53 -30.17 -21.04
C ILE A 69 4.05 -31.56 -20.64
N LYS A 70 5.05 -31.60 -19.74
CA LYS A 70 5.67 -32.86 -19.26
C LYS A 70 4.64 -33.85 -18.69
N PHE A 71 3.61 -33.35 -18.00
CA PHE A 71 2.58 -34.17 -17.37
C PHE A 71 1.30 -34.32 -18.22
N GLY A 72 1.28 -33.79 -19.45
CA GLY A 72 0.08 -33.83 -20.30
C GLY A 72 -1.10 -33.05 -19.72
N LEU A 73 -0.82 -31.97 -18.99
CA LEU A 73 -1.81 -31.09 -18.38
C LEU A 73 -1.93 -29.81 -19.20
N GLU A 74 -3.15 -29.29 -19.34
CA GLU A 74 -3.39 -28.01 -19.99
C GLU A 74 -3.44 -26.86 -18.97
N PRO A 75 -2.69 -25.77 -19.18
CA PRO A 75 -2.88 -24.52 -18.45
C PRO A 75 -4.31 -24.01 -18.63
N ASN A 76 -4.85 -23.38 -17.59
CA ASN A 76 -6.18 -22.78 -17.64
C ASN A 76 -6.13 -21.29 -17.29
N THR A 77 -7.29 -20.61 -17.30
CA THR A 77 -7.43 -19.20 -16.92
C THR A 77 -6.72 -18.89 -15.60
N VAL A 78 -6.87 -19.72 -14.56
CA VAL A 78 -6.24 -19.50 -13.25
C VAL A 78 -4.70 -19.52 -13.35
N THR A 79 -4.14 -20.41 -14.16
CA THR A 79 -2.69 -20.48 -14.41
C THR A 79 -2.17 -19.18 -14.99
N PHE A 80 -2.81 -18.67 -16.05
CA PHE A 80 -2.43 -17.40 -16.68
C PHE A 80 -2.66 -16.20 -15.75
N THR A 81 -3.81 -16.11 -15.07
CA THR A 81 -4.07 -15.04 -14.11
C THR A 81 -3.01 -14.99 -13.00
N THR A 82 -2.52 -16.15 -12.56
CA THR A 82 -1.48 -16.24 -11.52
C THR A 82 -0.13 -15.72 -12.03
N LEU A 83 0.25 -16.05 -13.27
CA LEU A 83 1.47 -15.53 -13.91
C LEU A 83 1.38 -14.02 -14.17
N ILE A 84 0.24 -13.57 -14.70
CA ILE A 84 -0.07 -12.14 -14.91
C ILE A 84 0.08 -11.38 -13.58
N ASN A 85 -0.54 -11.88 -12.50
CA ASN A 85 -0.41 -11.26 -11.18
C ASN A 85 1.04 -11.26 -10.68
N GLY A 86 1.81 -12.31 -10.96
CA GLY A 86 3.25 -12.36 -10.65
C GLY A 86 4.05 -11.28 -11.36
N LEU A 87 3.80 -11.08 -12.66
CA LEU A 87 4.42 -9.99 -13.42
C LEU A 87 4.04 -8.62 -12.85
N CYS A 88 2.78 -8.44 -12.45
CA CYS A 88 2.32 -7.22 -11.79
C CYS A 88 3.03 -6.98 -10.45
N ILE A 89 3.25 -8.02 -9.64
CA ILE A 89 3.98 -7.97 -8.37
C ILE A 89 5.45 -7.55 -8.60
N ASP A 90 6.08 -8.03 -9.66
CA ASP A 90 7.44 -7.67 -10.06
C ASP A 90 7.55 -6.32 -10.78
N GLY A 91 6.45 -5.57 -10.91
CA GLY A 91 6.42 -4.28 -11.61
C GLY A 91 6.56 -4.39 -13.13
N LYS A 92 6.53 -5.60 -13.70
CA LYS A 92 6.65 -5.88 -15.14
C LYS A 92 5.30 -5.71 -15.85
N ILE A 93 4.73 -4.51 -15.78
CA ILE A 93 3.36 -4.22 -16.23
C ILE A 93 3.16 -4.48 -17.72
N ASN A 94 4.13 -4.13 -18.57
CA ASN A 94 4.02 -4.38 -20.02
C ASN A 94 3.93 -5.88 -20.31
N GLY A 95 4.82 -6.68 -19.73
CA GLY A 95 4.76 -8.14 -19.89
C GLY A 95 3.47 -8.75 -19.35
N ALA A 96 2.87 -8.17 -18.29
CA ALA A 96 1.58 -8.62 -17.78
C ALA A 96 0.44 -8.37 -18.80
N VAL A 97 0.47 -7.22 -19.48
CA VAL A 97 -0.48 -6.89 -20.56
C VAL A 97 -0.25 -7.77 -21.78
N ASP A 98 1.00 -8.02 -22.15
CA ASP A 98 1.35 -8.91 -23.26
C ASP A 98 0.84 -10.33 -23.00
N LEU A 99 1.12 -10.89 -21.81
CA LEU A 99 0.61 -12.22 -21.43
C LEU A 99 -0.92 -12.27 -21.39
N PHE A 100 -1.58 -11.19 -20.97
CA PHE A 100 -3.05 -11.10 -21.02
C PHE A 100 -3.56 -11.15 -22.47
N ASN A 101 -2.91 -10.44 -23.40
CA ASN A 101 -3.27 -10.46 -24.81
C ASN A 101 -2.99 -11.82 -25.45
N ASP A 102 -1.89 -12.47 -25.09
CA ASP A 102 -1.55 -13.83 -25.54
C ASP A 102 -2.59 -14.85 -25.06
N MET A 103 -3.00 -14.76 -23.79
CA MET A 103 -4.06 -15.57 -23.22
C MET A 103 -5.37 -15.43 -24.01
N VAL A 104 -5.79 -14.19 -24.33
CA VAL A 104 -6.99 -13.93 -25.12
C VAL A 104 -6.85 -14.46 -26.56
N SER A 105 -5.69 -14.25 -27.19
CA SER A 105 -5.41 -14.68 -28.56
C SER A 105 -5.32 -16.20 -28.68
N GLY A 106 -4.88 -16.88 -27.61
CA GLY A 106 -4.87 -18.33 -27.48
C GLY A 106 -6.25 -18.96 -27.19
N GLY A 107 -7.33 -18.17 -27.18
CA GLY A 107 -8.70 -18.65 -27.00
C GLY A 107 -9.13 -18.84 -25.54
N TYR A 108 -8.30 -18.47 -24.56
CA TYR A 108 -8.70 -18.51 -23.15
C TYR A 108 -9.60 -17.31 -22.82
N GLN A 109 -10.68 -17.56 -22.07
CA GLN A 109 -11.58 -16.50 -21.63
C GLN A 109 -11.12 -15.93 -20.27
N PRO A 110 -10.71 -14.64 -20.21
CA PRO A 110 -10.42 -14.00 -18.94
C PRO A 110 -11.72 -13.75 -18.16
N ASN A 111 -11.70 -14.07 -16.87
CA ASN A 111 -12.79 -13.76 -15.95
C ASN A 111 -12.60 -12.39 -15.29
N VAL A 112 -13.60 -11.92 -14.54
CA VAL A 112 -13.58 -10.63 -13.83
C VAL A 112 -12.36 -10.46 -12.92
N HIS A 113 -11.90 -11.56 -12.30
CA HIS A 113 -10.69 -11.52 -11.47
C HIS A 113 -9.44 -11.20 -12.29
N THR A 114 -9.29 -11.78 -13.49
CA THR A 114 -8.17 -11.52 -14.39
C THR A 114 -8.15 -10.06 -14.85
N TYR A 115 -9.31 -9.51 -15.21
CA TYR A 115 -9.45 -8.09 -15.52
C TYR A 115 -9.08 -7.22 -14.32
N ASN A 116 -9.58 -7.53 -13.12
CA ASN A 116 -9.28 -6.78 -11.90
C ASN A 116 -7.78 -6.75 -11.58
N VAL A 117 -7.04 -7.84 -11.83
CA VAL A 117 -5.57 -7.87 -11.67
C VAL A 117 -4.90 -6.88 -12.64
N ILE A 118 -5.22 -6.92 -13.93
CA ILE A 118 -4.61 -6.04 -14.94
C ILE A 118 -5.03 -4.59 -14.72
N VAL A 119 -6.31 -4.32 -14.50
CA VAL A 119 -6.85 -2.97 -14.24
C VAL A 119 -6.14 -2.35 -13.03
N ASN A 120 -6.06 -3.06 -11.91
CA ASN A 120 -5.38 -2.58 -10.72
C ASN A 120 -3.88 -2.31 -10.96
N ALA A 121 -3.21 -3.18 -11.72
CA ALA A 121 -1.79 -3.00 -12.06
C ALA A 121 -1.56 -1.78 -12.97
N LEU A 122 -2.39 -1.60 -13.99
CA LEU A 122 -2.37 -0.43 -14.87
C LEU A 122 -2.61 0.86 -14.09
N CYS A 123 -3.64 0.88 -13.25
CA CYS A 123 -3.95 1.99 -12.35
C CYS A 123 -2.78 2.38 -11.45
N LYS A 124 -2.15 1.40 -10.77
CA LYS A 124 -0.98 1.65 -9.90
C LYS A 124 0.25 2.15 -10.66
N SER A 125 0.35 1.84 -11.94
CA SER A 125 1.43 2.31 -12.83
C SER A 125 1.16 3.66 -13.51
N GLY A 126 0.04 4.33 -13.17
CA GLY A 126 -0.37 5.60 -13.79
C GLY A 126 -0.94 5.46 -15.22
N LYS A 127 -1.17 4.22 -15.69
CA LYS A 127 -1.74 3.94 -17.02
C LYS A 127 -3.27 3.90 -16.98
N THR A 128 -3.89 4.83 -16.25
CA THR A 128 -5.33 4.90 -15.98
C THR A 128 -6.18 4.91 -17.26
N ASN A 129 -5.70 5.58 -18.31
CA ASN A 129 -6.36 5.60 -19.63
C ASN A 129 -6.48 4.21 -20.27
N VAL A 130 -5.46 3.36 -20.13
CA VAL A 130 -5.48 1.97 -20.64
C VAL A 130 -6.46 1.14 -19.82
N ALA A 131 -6.50 1.33 -18.50
CA ALA A 131 -7.44 0.65 -17.62
C ALA A 131 -8.91 1.00 -17.96
N ILE A 132 -9.21 2.27 -18.27
CA ILE A 132 -10.54 2.71 -18.72
C ILE A 132 -10.93 2.06 -20.05
N LYS A 133 -10.00 1.95 -21.02
CA LYS A 133 -10.26 1.26 -22.28
C LYS A 133 -10.58 -0.21 -22.04
N LEU A 134 -9.84 -0.87 -21.15
CA LEU A 134 -10.07 -2.27 -20.80
C LEU A 134 -11.45 -2.45 -20.16
N LEU A 135 -11.83 -1.59 -19.21
CA LEU A 135 -13.17 -1.60 -18.60
C LEU A 135 -14.29 -1.51 -19.65
N LYS A 136 -14.16 -0.63 -20.65
CA LYS A 136 -15.17 -0.47 -21.71
C LYS A 136 -15.29 -1.72 -22.58
N GLY A 137 -14.18 -2.38 -22.90
CA GLY A 137 -14.14 -3.59 -23.72
C GLY A 137 -14.49 -4.88 -22.96
N MET A 138 -14.69 -4.84 -21.64
CA MET A 138 -15.01 -6.04 -20.84
C MET A 138 -16.32 -6.70 -21.30
N GLY A 139 -17.39 -5.91 -21.48
CA GLY A 139 -18.70 -6.43 -21.91
C GLY A 139 -18.68 -7.02 -23.32
N GLU A 140 -17.93 -6.40 -24.25
CA GLU A 140 -17.73 -6.92 -25.62
C GLU A 140 -17.02 -8.29 -25.63
N ARG A 141 -16.26 -8.59 -24.57
CA ARG A 141 -15.53 -9.85 -24.38
C ARG A 141 -16.29 -10.84 -23.49
N GLY A 142 -17.59 -10.59 -23.25
CA GLY A 142 -18.46 -11.50 -22.49
C GLY A 142 -18.20 -11.54 -20.98
N CYS A 143 -17.51 -10.55 -20.43
CA CYS A 143 -17.23 -10.47 -18.99
C CYS A 143 -17.71 -9.12 -18.45
N GLU A 144 -18.72 -9.09 -17.58
CA GLU A 144 -19.16 -7.82 -17.00
C GLU A 144 -18.20 -7.33 -15.90
N PRO A 145 -17.91 -6.02 -15.84
CA PRO A 145 -17.15 -5.43 -14.75
C PRO A 145 -17.94 -5.44 -13.43
N ASP A 146 -17.22 -5.57 -12.32
CA ASP A 146 -17.78 -5.53 -10.97
C ASP A 146 -17.39 -4.26 -10.21
N VAL A 147 -17.89 -4.15 -8.97
CA VAL A 147 -17.56 -3.03 -8.07
C VAL A 147 -16.04 -2.88 -7.85
N VAL A 148 -15.27 -3.97 -7.90
CA VAL A 148 -13.81 -3.93 -7.71
C VAL A 148 -13.14 -3.30 -8.95
N THR A 149 -13.59 -3.65 -10.16
CA THR A 149 -13.08 -3.04 -11.41
C THR A 149 -13.28 -1.53 -11.38
N TYR A 150 -14.49 -1.09 -11.06
CA TYR A 150 -14.86 0.32 -10.99
C TYR A 150 -14.05 1.06 -9.91
N ASN A 151 -13.97 0.50 -8.70
CA ASN A 151 -13.26 1.12 -7.58
C ASN A 151 -11.76 1.31 -7.86
N ALA A 152 -11.11 0.34 -8.52
CA ALA A 152 -9.69 0.45 -8.87
C ALA A 152 -9.41 1.63 -9.82
N ILE A 153 -10.30 1.88 -10.78
CA ILE A 153 -10.15 3.00 -11.73
C ILE A 153 -10.55 4.33 -11.08
N MET A 154 -11.64 4.36 -10.30
CA MET A 154 -12.03 5.57 -9.56
C MET A 154 -10.94 6.02 -8.57
N ASP A 155 -10.33 5.09 -7.84
CA ASP A 155 -9.21 5.37 -6.94
C ASP A 155 -8.01 5.99 -7.69
N ALA A 156 -7.66 5.43 -8.85
CA ALA A 156 -6.59 5.97 -9.69
C ALA A 156 -6.90 7.38 -10.20
N LEU A 157 -8.11 7.59 -10.73
CA LEU A 157 -8.57 8.91 -11.18
C LEU A 157 -8.56 9.94 -10.05
N CYS A 158 -9.01 9.57 -8.85
CA CYS A 158 -8.95 10.43 -7.67
C CYS A 158 -7.49 10.81 -7.30
N LYS A 159 -6.56 9.87 -7.37
CA LYS A 159 -5.12 10.11 -7.13
C LYS A 159 -4.48 10.97 -8.21
N ASP A 160 -4.91 10.82 -9.46
CA ASP A 160 -4.50 11.63 -10.61
C ASP A 160 -5.20 13.02 -10.63
N LYS A 161 -5.99 13.35 -9.60
CA LYS A 161 -6.79 14.59 -9.47
C LYS A 161 -7.86 14.77 -10.55
N LEU A 162 -8.22 13.70 -11.25
CA LEU A 162 -9.24 13.60 -12.30
C LEU A 162 -10.62 13.28 -11.70
N ILE A 163 -11.09 14.16 -10.79
CA ILE A 163 -12.30 13.88 -10.00
C ILE A 163 -13.59 13.89 -10.83
N ILE A 164 -13.63 14.67 -11.92
CA ILE A 164 -14.80 14.75 -12.79
C ILE A 164 -14.98 13.41 -13.52
N GLU A 165 -13.90 12.83 -14.03
CA GLU A 165 -13.89 11.51 -14.63
C GLU A 165 -14.29 10.44 -13.62
N ALA A 166 -13.80 10.51 -12.37
CA ALA A 166 -14.19 9.58 -11.32
C ALA A 166 -15.70 9.63 -11.01
N LEU A 167 -16.28 10.83 -10.91
CA LEU A 167 -17.73 11.01 -10.67
C LEU A 167 -18.59 10.59 -11.88
N ASN A 168 -18.08 10.78 -13.10
CA ASN A 168 -18.72 10.24 -14.30
C ASN A 168 -18.73 8.71 -14.27
N LEU A 169 -17.60 8.11 -13.89
CA LEU A 169 -17.47 6.66 -13.76
C LEU A 169 -18.38 6.10 -12.66
N PHE A 170 -18.52 6.80 -11.53
CA PHE A 170 -19.48 6.49 -10.47
C PHE A 170 -20.93 6.52 -10.99
N SER A 171 -21.27 7.49 -11.83
CA SER A 171 -22.60 7.57 -12.43
C SER A 171 -22.84 6.44 -13.44
N GLN A 172 -21.83 6.09 -14.25
CA GLN A 172 -21.90 4.94 -15.15
C GLN A 172 -22.10 3.62 -14.41
N MET A 173 -21.40 3.42 -13.28
CA MET A 173 -21.55 2.25 -12.40
C MET A 173 -23.02 2.09 -11.95
N ARG A 174 -23.64 3.17 -11.49
CA ARG A 174 -25.05 3.19 -11.06
C ARG A 174 -26.01 2.92 -12.22
N ASN A 175 -25.76 3.51 -13.39
CA ASN A 175 -26.59 3.28 -14.58
C ASN A 175 -26.53 1.82 -15.08
N LYS A 176 -25.44 1.11 -14.78
CA LYS A 176 -25.30 -0.33 -15.02
C LYS A 176 -25.85 -1.20 -13.88
N CYS A 177 -26.56 -0.62 -12.92
CA CYS A 177 -27.11 -1.30 -11.74
C CYS A 177 -26.03 -2.00 -10.88
N ILE A 178 -24.78 -1.56 -10.93
CA ILE A 178 -23.73 -2.05 -10.04
C ILE A 178 -23.78 -1.20 -8.77
N SER A 179 -24.16 -1.82 -7.65
CA SER A 179 -24.33 -1.12 -6.38
C SER A 179 -23.00 -0.58 -5.83
N PRO A 180 -22.89 0.73 -5.55
CA PRO A 180 -21.75 1.28 -4.82
C PRO A 180 -21.53 0.60 -3.48
N SER A 181 -20.26 0.43 -3.08
CA SER A 181 -19.89 -0.07 -1.76
C SER A 181 -19.27 1.00 -0.88
N VAL A 182 -19.00 0.68 0.38
CA VAL A 182 -18.19 1.53 1.28
C VAL A 182 -16.87 1.94 0.61
N ILE A 183 -16.22 1.03 -0.12
CA ILE A 183 -14.95 1.32 -0.82
C ILE A 183 -15.16 2.37 -1.91
N THR A 184 -16.26 2.28 -2.66
CA THR A 184 -16.62 3.25 -3.71
C THR A 184 -16.71 4.66 -3.15
N TYR A 185 -17.48 4.85 -2.07
CA TYR A 185 -17.62 6.15 -1.42
C TYR A 185 -16.31 6.61 -0.80
N ASN A 186 -15.54 5.72 -0.18
CA ASN A 186 -14.24 6.07 0.40
C ASN A 186 -13.26 6.63 -0.64
N CYS A 187 -13.17 6.01 -1.84
CA CYS A 187 -12.33 6.50 -2.93
C CYS A 187 -12.71 7.91 -3.37
N LEU A 188 -14.02 8.16 -3.57
CA LEU A 188 -14.52 9.47 -4.00
C LEU A 188 -14.37 10.53 -2.91
N ILE A 189 -14.75 10.21 -1.66
CA ILE A 189 -14.63 11.12 -0.51
C ILE A 189 -13.15 11.50 -0.31
N GLN A 190 -12.23 10.54 -0.34
CA GLN A 190 -10.79 10.84 -0.23
C GLN A 190 -10.31 11.73 -1.37
N GLY A 191 -10.68 11.44 -2.62
CA GLY A 191 -10.31 12.25 -3.79
C GLY A 191 -10.81 13.69 -3.68
N ILE A 192 -12.06 13.89 -3.28
CA ILE A 192 -12.66 15.21 -3.08
C ILE A 192 -12.02 15.97 -1.92
N CYS A 193 -11.79 15.28 -0.80
CA CYS A 193 -11.08 15.81 0.37
C CYS A 193 -9.68 16.31 -0.02
N ASN A 194 -8.93 15.55 -0.82
CA ASN A 194 -7.59 15.93 -1.29
C ASN A 194 -7.58 17.20 -2.17
N LEU A 195 -8.74 17.62 -2.68
CA LEU A 195 -8.92 18.88 -3.43
C LEU A 195 -9.46 20.03 -2.55
N GLY A 196 -9.56 19.84 -1.23
CA GLY A 196 -10.11 20.83 -0.30
C GLY A 196 -11.64 21.04 -0.44
N LYS A 197 -12.33 20.18 -1.19
CA LYS A 197 -13.76 20.34 -1.51
C LYS A 197 -14.68 19.73 -0.45
N TRP A 198 -14.51 20.14 0.81
CA TRP A 198 -15.21 19.56 1.97
C TRP A 198 -16.74 19.45 1.83
N ASN A 199 -17.39 20.49 1.29
CA ASN A 199 -18.85 20.48 1.11
C ASN A 199 -19.33 19.35 0.18
N GLN A 200 -18.54 19.01 -0.85
CA GLN A 200 -18.86 17.89 -1.75
C GLN A 200 -18.60 16.55 -1.08
N ALA A 201 -17.54 16.44 -0.26
CA ALA A 201 -17.26 15.23 0.52
C ALA A 201 -18.39 14.95 1.53
N LEU A 202 -18.90 15.99 2.19
CA LEU A 202 -20.05 15.88 3.09
C LEU A 202 -21.34 15.49 2.35
N ALA A 203 -21.54 15.97 1.12
CA ALA A 203 -22.67 15.56 0.29
C ALA A 203 -22.60 14.06 -0.04
N LEU A 204 -21.43 13.54 -0.43
CA LEU A 204 -21.23 12.10 -0.65
C LEU A 204 -21.43 11.28 0.62
N LEU A 205 -21.02 11.78 1.79
CA LEU A 205 -21.26 11.10 3.06
C LEU A 205 -22.76 11.01 3.40
N LYS A 206 -23.52 12.06 3.11
CA LYS A 206 -24.99 12.05 3.26
C LYS A 206 -25.66 11.11 2.26
N GLU A 207 -25.20 11.10 1.02
CA GLU A 207 -25.66 10.16 -0.01
C GLU A 207 -25.41 8.71 0.43
N MET A 208 -24.19 8.41 0.89
CA MET A 208 -23.81 7.10 1.43
C MET A 208 -24.76 6.63 2.54
N ALA A 209 -25.09 7.51 3.49
CA ALA A 209 -26.06 7.20 4.54
C ALA A 209 -27.48 7.01 4.00
N GLY A 210 -27.91 7.81 3.02
CA GLY A 210 -29.21 7.66 2.35
C GLY A 210 -29.36 6.36 1.56
N GLN A 211 -28.24 5.75 1.14
CA GLN A 211 -28.18 4.43 0.52
C GLN A 211 -28.08 3.28 1.54
N ASN A 212 -28.26 3.56 2.83
CA ASN A 212 -28.09 2.61 3.94
C ASN A 212 -26.68 2.01 4.03
N ILE A 213 -25.67 2.69 3.48
CA ILE A 213 -24.27 2.28 3.58
C ILE A 213 -23.65 3.01 4.78
N SER A 214 -23.26 2.26 5.80
CA SER A 214 -22.69 2.86 7.02
C SER A 214 -21.22 3.26 6.83
N PRO A 215 -20.81 4.49 7.21
CA PRO A 215 -19.40 4.88 7.23
C PRO A 215 -18.55 3.92 8.05
N SER A 216 -17.44 3.47 7.47
CA SER A 216 -16.46 2.61 8.14
C SER A 216 -15.46 3.44 8.95
N ILE A 217 -14.65 2.79 9.79
CA ILE A 217 -13.50 3.43 10.46
C ILE A 217 -12.58 4.13 9.44
N PHE A 218 -12.38 3.53 8.27
CA PHE A 218 -11.59 4.12 7.20
C PHE A 218 -12.24 5.41 6.68
N THR A 219 -13.55 5.41 6.44
CA THR A 219 -14.32 6.60 6.03
C THR A 219 -14.15 7.75 7.02
N LEU A 220 -14.24 7.45 8.32
CA LEU A 220 -14.15 8.45 9.38
C LEU A 220 -12.71 8.96 9.56
N ASN A 221 -11.71 8.09 9.38
CA ASN A 221 -10.30 8.47 9.36
C ASN A 221 -9.97 9.41 8.20
N ILE A 222 -10.54 9.21 6.99
CA ILE A 222 -10.39 10.14 5.86
C ILE A 222 -10.86 11.55 6.25
N LEU A 223 -12.02 11.65 6.91
CA LEU A 223 -12.60 12.93 7.31
C LEU A 223 -11.77 13.60 8.41
N ILE A 224 -11.29 12.84 9.39
CA ILE A 224 -10.44 13.34 10.48
C ILE A 224 -9.12 13.88 9.93
N ASP A 225 -8.41 13.10 9.10
CA ASP A 225 -7.15 13.50 8.48
C ASP A 225 -7.32 14.77 7.64
N ASN A 226 -8.37 14.84 6.82
CA ASN A 226 -8.63 16.02 6.00
C ASN A 226 -8.95 17.26 6.84
N LEU A 227 -9.84 17.15 7.84
CA LEU A 227 -10.15 18.26 8.74
C LEU A 227 -8.91 18.75 9.50
N CYS A 228 -8.02 17.84 9.89
CA CYS A 228 -6.75 18.18 10.53
C CYS A 228 -5.84 18.98 9.59
N LYS A 229 -5.72 18.58 8.33
CA LYS A 229 -4.92 19.29 7.30
C LYS A 229 -5.47 20.68 6.96
N GLU A 230 -6.79 20.86 7.07
CA GLU A 230 -7.45 22.17 6.93
C GLU A 230 -7.40 23.02 8.21
N GLY A 231 -6.72 22.56 9.27
CA GLY A 231 -6.62 23.26 10.55
C GLY A 231 -7.90 23.22 11.41
N LEU A 232 -8.92 22.47 11.00
CA LEU A 232 -10.22 22.32 11.68
C LEU A 232 -10.19 21.19 12.72
N VAL A 233 -9.15 21.13 13.55
CA VAL A 233 -8.89 20.02 14.49
C VAL A 233 -10.05 19.81 15.49
N SER A 234 -10.75 20.87 15.91
CA SER A 234 -11.92 20.74 16.78
C SER A 234 -13.08 19.95 16.14
N LYS A 235 -13.27 20.10 14.81
CA LYS A 235 -14.26 19.29 14.07
C LYS A 235 -13.79 17.84 13.94
N ALA A 236 -12.49 17.63 13.74
CA ALA A 236 -11.91 16.29 13.71
C ALA A 236 -12.12 15.55 15.04
N GLN A 237 -11.90 16.22 16.19
CA GLN A 237 -12.21 15.67 17.51
C GLN A 237 -13.70 15.36 17.68
N ALA A 238 -14.60 16.19 17.14
CA ALA A 238 -16.03 15.92 17.18
C ALA A 238 -16.39 14.63 16.40
N ILE A 239 -15.76 14.38 15.26
CA ILE A 239 -15.92 13.11 14.52
C ILE A 239 -15.43 11.94 15.35
N MET A 240 -14.27 12.05 16.01
CA MET A 240 -13.77 10.99 16.91
C MET A 240 -14.76 10.69 18.05
N LYS A 241 -15.39 11.72 18.64
CA LYS A 241 -16.45 11.53 19.65
C LYS A 241 -17.65 10.77 19.07
N ILE A 242 -18.09 11.12 17.85
CA ILE A 242 -19.17 10.41 17.16
C ILE A 242 -18.79 8.94 16.88
N MET A 243 -17.53 8.66 16.49
CA MET A 243 -17.04 7.29 16.32
C MET A 243 -17.25 6.47 17.59
N ILE A 244 -16.78 6.98 18.73
CA ILE A 244 -16.89 6.31 20.03
C ILE A 244 -18.37 6.11 20.41
N GLN A 245 -19.20 7.14 20.27
CA GLN A 245 -20.64 7.07 20.58
C GLN A 245 -21.37 6.01 19.75
N LYS A 246 -20.93 5.77 18.50
CA LYS A 246 -21.48 4.75 17.62
C LYS A 246 -20.84 3.36 17.79
N GLY A 247 -20.00 3.18 18.82
CA GLY A 247 -19.30 1.91 19.07
C GLY A 247 -18.16 1.60 18.10
N VAL A 248 -17.72 2.57 17.29
CA VAL A 248 -16.55 2.45 16.41
C VAL A 248 -15.32 2.87 17.19
N LYS A 249 -14.47 1.91 17.58
CA LYS A 249 -13.26 2.17 18.34
C LYS A 249 -12.22 2.91 17.46
N PRO A 250 -11.74 4.10 17.87
CA PRO A 250 -10.61 4.76 17.21
C PRO A 250 -9.37 3.87 17.16
N ASP A 251 -8.68 3.87 16.03
CA ASP A 251 -7.46 3.08 15.82
C ASP A 251 -6.21 3.97 15.74
N VAL A 252 -5.05 3.35 15.53
CA VAL A 252 -3.76 4.06 15.40
C VAL A 252 -3.80 5.14 14.31
N VAL A 253 -4.57 4.94 13.25
CA VAL A 253 -4.71 5.93 12.16
C VAL A 253 -5.55 7.12 12.63
N THR A 254 -6.62 6.89 13.39
CA THR A 254 -7.43 7.97 13.98
C THR A 254 -6.59 8.90 14.86
N TYR A 255 -5.84 8.31 15.80
CA TYR A 255 -5.01 9.08 16.73
C TYR A 255 -3.85 9.79 16.01
N ASN A 256 -3.15 9.10 15.11
CA ASN A 256 -2.07 9.69 14.32
C ASN A 256 -2.56 10.90 13.51
N SER A 257 -3.75 10.81 12.91
CA SER A 257 -4.33 11.92 12.13
C SER A 257 -4.61 13.15 13.00
N LEU A 258 -5.17 12.95 14.21
CA LEU A 258 -5.39 14.03 15.17
C LEU A 258 -4.08 14.62 15.70
N MET A 259 -3.10 13.78 16.04
CA MET A 259 -1.78 14.22 16.48
C MET A 259 -1.10 15.09 15.42
N ASP A 260 -1.12 14.68 14.15
CA ASP A 260 -0.56 15.47 13.05
C ASP A 260 -1.30 16.80 12.91
N GLY A 261 -2.64 16.79 12.99
CA GLY A 261 -3.46 18.00 13.04
C GLY A 261 -3.07 18.96 14.16
N PHE A 262 -2.90 18.47 15.39
CA PHE A 262 -2.44 19.29 16.51
C PHE A 262 -1.03 19.85 16.27
N CYS A 263 -0.12 19.05 15.70
CA CYS A 263 1.21 19.53 15.33
C CYS A 263 1.14 20.65 14.28
N LEU A 264 0.30 20.50 13.25
CA LEU A 264 0.09 21.50 12.20
C LEU A 264 -0.50 22.81 12.73
N CYS A 265 -1.38 22.73 13.74
CA CYS A 265 -1.94 23.88 14.44
C CYS A 265 -1.03 24.43 15.56
N ASN A 266 0.22 23.94 15.68
CA ASN A 266 1.18 24.31 16.72
C ASN A 266 0.67 24.09 18.16
N GLN A 267 -0.25 23.13 18.34
CA GLN A 267 -0.82 22.70 19.63
C GLN A 267 -0.09 21.47 20.15
N MET A 268 1.23 21.59 20.34
CA MET A 268 2.09 20.44 20.70
C MET A 268 1.69 19.75 22.00
N ASP A 269 1.20 20.47 22.99
CA ASP A 269 0.82 19.87 24.28
C ASP A 269 -0.36 18.89 24.13
N GLU A 270 -1.31 19.19 23.25
CA GLU A 270 -2.43 18.28 22.95
C GLU A 270 -1.97 17.08 22.12
N ALA A 271 -1.03 17.27 21.18
CA ALA A 271 -0.42 16.19 20.42
C ALA A 271 0.32 15.20 21.35
N THR A 272 1.09 15.70 22.31
CA THR A 272 1.84 14.88 23.29
C THR A 272 0.88 14.14 24.22
N LYS A 273 -0.19 14.78 24.71
CA LYS A 273 -1.22 14.08 25.51
C LYS A 273 -1.84 12.89 24.78
N LEU A 274 -2.16 13.05 23.50
CA LEU A 274 -2.67 11.94 22.69
C LEU A 274 -1.63 10.85 22.48
N PHE A 275 -0.37 11.22 22.25
CA PHE A 275 0.71 10.27 22.12
C PHE A 275 0.90 9.43 23.39
N ASP A 276 0.90 10.05 24.57
CA ASP A 276 1.04 9.35 25.86
C ASP A 276 -0.12 8.36 26.10
N GLN A 277 -1.34 8.73 25.69
CA GLN A 277 -2.49 7.82 25.68
C GLN A 277 -2.30 6.62 24.73
N MET A 278 -1.67 6.84 23.56
CA MET A 278 -1.38 5.75 22.63
C MET A 278 -0.28 4.82 23.13
N VAL A 279 0.76 5.37 23.77
CA VAL A 279 1.86 4.60 24.35
C VAL A 279 1.35 3.75 25.51
N SER A 280 0.60 4.34 26.45
CA SER A 280 -0.02 3.61 27.55
C SER A 280 -1.03 2.56 27.09
N GLY A 281 -1.74 2.82 25.99
CA GLY A 281 -2.66 1.87 25.36
C GLY A 281 -1.99 0.79 24.50
N GLY A 282 -0.67 0.85 24.30
CA GLY A 282 0.08 -0.10 23.47
C GLY A 282 -0.26 -0.06 21.98
N ILE A 283 -0.81 1.06 21.49
CA ILE A 283 -1.20 1.24 20.08
C ILE A 283 -0.27 2.16 19.29
N ALA A 284 0.65 2.86 19.97
CA ALA A 284 1.65 3.69 19.32
C ALA A 284 2.58 2.86 18.43
N ASN A 285 2.87 3.36 17.23
CA ASN A 285 3.76 2.71 16.27
C ASN A 285 4.80 3.70 15.71
N VAL A 286 5.65 3.22 14.80
CA VAL A 286 6.69 4.02 14.13
C VAL A 286 6.13 5.34 13.56
N CYS A 287 4.91 5.32 13.00
CA CYS A 287 4.29 6.53 12.47
C CYS A 287 3.92 7.54 13.57
N SER A 288 3.43 7.08 14.73
CA SER A 288 3.10 7.93 15.88
C SER A 288 4.33 8.72 16.36
N TYR A 289 5.47 8.04 16.50
CA TYR A 289 6.74 8.67 16.85
C TYR A 289 7.18 9.66 15.78
N ASN A 290 7.14 9.27 14.50
CA ASN A 290 7.55 10.15 13.39
C ASN A 290 6.73 11.44 13.32
N ILE A 291 5.42 11.37 13.57
CA ILE A 291 4.53 12.55 13.60
C ILE A 291 4.99 13.52 14.69
N LEU A 292 5.22 13.02 15.91
CA LEU A 292 5.57 13.86 17.04
C LEU A 292 7.01 14.41 16.93
N ILE A 293 7.98 13.62 16.46
CA ILE A 293 9.34 14.06 16.14
C ILE A 293 9.30 15.20 15.10
N ASN A 294 8.54 15.02 14.01
CA ASN A 294 8.37 16.05 12.98
C ASN A 294 7.70 17.31 13.54
N GLY A 295 6.67 17.15 14.38
CA GLY A 295 5.99 18.24 15.06
C GLY A 295 6.95 19.06 15.91
N TYR A 296 7.73 18.42 16.78
CA TYR A 296 8.76 19.08 17.58
C TYR A 296 9.81 19.79 16.73
N CYS A 297 10.27 19.17 15.64
CA CYS A 297 11.22 19.79 14.71
C CYS A 297 10.65 21.08 14.09
N LYS A 298 9.41 21.04 13.59
CA LYS A 298 8.74 22.21 13.00
C LYS A 298 8.46 23.32 14.01
N SER A 299 8.16 22.97 15.26
CA SER A 299 8.00 23.92 16.37
C SER A 299 9.33 24.39 16.97
N ARG A 300 10.49 24.07 16.35
CA ARG A 300 11.85 24.41 16.81
C ARG A 300 12.22 23.87 18.21
N LYS A 301 11.53 22.83 18.68
CA LYS A 301 11.77 22.13 19.95
C LYS A 301 12.66 20.90 19.73
N ILE A 302 13.86 21.11 19.20
CA ILE A 302 14.75 20.02 18.74
C ILE A 302 15.24 19.12 19.86
N ASP A 303 15.43 19.65 21.06
CA ASP A 303 15.88 18.84 22.19
C ASP A 303 14.79 17.82 22.60
N GLU A 304 13.51 18.17 22.51
CA GLU A 304 12.39 17.23 22.71
C GLU A 304 12.29 16.20 21.59
N ALA A 305 12.51 16.61 20.32
CA ALA A 305 12.58 15.68 19.20
C ALA A 305 13.71 14.65 19.38
N THR A 306 14.86 15.09 19.91
CA THR A 306 16.03 14.24 20.18
C THR A 306 15.72 13.23 21.28
N LYS A 307 15.15 13.68 22.41
CA LYS A 307 14.73 12.79 23.50
C LYS A 307 13.78 11.70 23.01
N LEU A 308 12.79 12.07 22.20
CA LEU A 308 11.80 11.13 21.69
C LEU A 308 12.41 10.12 20.70
N PHE A 309 13.37 10.56 19.88
CA PHE A 309 14.12 9.66 19.01
C PHE A 309 14.98 8.65 19.81
N ASP A 310 15.65 9.12 20.87
CA ASP A 310 16.44 8.27 21.77
C ASP A 310 15.57 7.30 22.57
N GLU A 311 14.37 7.73 22.98
CA GLU A 311 13.38 6.85 23.61
C GLU A 311 12.97 5.74 22.64
N MET A 312 12.66 6.09 21.40
CA MET A 312 12.27 5.14 20.36
C MET A 312 13.33 4.04 20.18
N LEU A 313 14.62 4.40 20.17
CA LEU A 313 15.75 3.45 20.09
C LEU A 313 15.84 2.49 21.29
N LYS A 314 15.30 2.87 22.45
CA LYS A 314 15.28 2.04 23.67
C LYS A 314 14.02 1.18 23.78
N THR A 315 12.98 1.49 23.01
CA THR A 315 11.73 0.72 22.98
C THR A 315 11.78 -0.43 21.97
N SER A 316 10.72 -1.23 21.91
CA SER A 316 10.53 -2.25 20.87
C SER A 316 10.19 -1.67 19.48
N VAL A 317 9.98 -0.36 19.37
CA VAL A 317 9.58 0.30 18.13
C VAL A 317 10.83 0.65 17.32
N VAL A 318 11.15 -0.16 16.31
CA VAL A 318 12.37 0.02 15.50
C VAL A 318 12.23 1.23 14.56
N PRO A 319 13.13 2.24 14.65
CA PRO A 319 13.18 3.34 13.69
C PRO A 319 13.41 2.84 12.26
N ASN A 320 12.64 3.37 11.32
CA ASN A 320 12.79 3.05 9.91
C ASN A 320 13.44 4.20 9.13
N THR A 321 13.65 3.99 7.83
CA THR A 321 14.20 5.01 6.93
C THR A 321 13.48 6.36 6.98
N VAL A 322 12.16 6.36 7.19
CA VAL A 322 11.35 7.58 7.31
C VAL A 322 11.65 8.32 8.61
N THR A 323 11.82 7.59 9.73
CA THR A 323 12.18 8.16 11.03
C THR A 323 13.50 8.91 10.95
N TYR A 324 14.56 8.25 10.47
CA TYR A 324 15.88 8.85 10.31
C TYR A 324 15.82 10.06 9.37
N THR A 325 15.20 9.92 8.20
CA THR A 325 15.12 11.02 7.22
C THR A 325 14.38 12.24 7.78
N THR A 326 13.29 12.01 8.53
CA THR A 326 12.52 13.07 9.19
C THR A 326 13.36 13.80 10.23
N PHE A 327 14.06 13.07 11.09
CA PHE A 327 14.85 13.67 12.15
C PHE A 327 16.09 14.39 11.61
N ILE A 328 16.80 13.80 10.64
CA ILE A 328 17.91 14.42 9.92
C ILE A 328 17.46 15.75 9.31
N LYS A 329 16.32 15.77 8.60
CA LYS A 329 15.74 17.00 8.03
C LYS A 329 15.52 18.07 9.11
N GLY A 330 14.91 17.69 10.23
CA GLY A 330 14.66 18.61 11.34
C GLY A 330 15.94 19.21 11.94
N LEU A 331 17.00 18.41 12.08
CA LEU A 331 18.29 18.87 12.56
C LEU A 331 18.96 19.86 11.60
N TRP A 332 18.85 19.63 10.28
CA TRP A 332 19.34 20.58 9.27
C TRP A 332 18.60 21.92 9.33
N GLU A 333 17.27 21.89 9.41
CA GLU A 333 16.41 23.08 9.49
C GLU A 333 16.64 23.88 10.79
N ALA A 334 17.10 23.22 11.84
CA ALA A 334 17.48 23.84 13.10
C ALA A 334 18.96 24.28 13.18
N GLY A 335 19.74 24.11 12.11
CA GLY A 335 21.14 24.53 12.08
C GLY A 335 22.07 23.65 12.92
N ARG A 336 21.76 22.34 13.09
CA ARG A 336 22.60 21.37 13.82
C ARG A 336 23.17 20.28 12.88
N PRO A 337 24.08 20.64 11.96
CA PRO A 337 24.60 19.71 10.95
C PRO A 337 25.39 18.53 11.52
N GLY A 338 26.18 18.75 12.57
CA GLY A 338 26.98 17.69 13.20
C GLY A 338 26.09 16.52 13.66
N ASN A 339 25.05 16.84 14.44
CA ASN A 339 24.06 15.86 14.89
C ASN A 339 23.34 15.19 13.70
N ALA A 340 23.03 15.94 12.63
CA ALA A 340 22.36 15.38 11.46
C ALA A 340 23.22 14.32 10.76
N LEU A 341 24.54 14.56 10.64
CA LEU A 341 25.49 13.62 10.07
C LEU A 341 25.74 12.41 11.00
N GLU A 342 25.72 12.60 12.31
CA GLU A 342 25.79 11.49 13.29
C GLU A 342 24.59 10.56 13.18
N VAL A 343 23.38 11.12 13.11
CA VAL A 343 22.13 10.36 12.92
C VAL A 343 22.14 9.63 11.56
N PHE A 344 22.71 10.23 10.51
CA PHE A 344 22.88 9.55 9.23
C PHE A 344 23.85 8.36 9.31
N LYS A 345 24.97 8.50 10.02
CA LYS A 345 25.92 7.40 10.22
C LYS A 345 25.29 6.26 11.03
N SER A 346 24.53 6.58 12.07
CA SER A 346 23.87 5.58 12.91
C SER A 346 22.78 4.82 12.15
N MET A 347 22.11 5.45 11.18
CA MET A 347 21.13 4.78 10.32
C MET A 347 21.67 3.48 9.71
N CYS A 348 22.90 3.50 9.19
CA CYS A 348 23.54 2.34 8.58
C CYS A 348 23.91 1.27 9.62
N SER A 349 24.36 1.68 10.83
CA SER A 349 24.71 0.72 11.90
C SER A 349 23.50 -0.04 12.44
N TYR A 350 22.29 0.53 12.33
CA TYR A 350 21.03 -0.14 12.68
C TYR A 350 20.39 -0.90 11.50
N GLY A 351 21.13 -1.11 10.41
CA GLY A 351 20.68 -1.89 9.25
C GLY A 351 19.60 -1.21 8.40
N GLN A 352 19.36 0.09 8.59
CA GLN A 352 18.46 0.86 7.73
C GLN A 352 19.24 1.39 6.52
N GLN A 353 18.70 1.18 5.32
CA GLN A 353 19.32 1.62 4.08
C GLN A 353 18.82 3.02 3.68
N PRO A 354 19.70 4.01 3.50
CA PRO A 354 19.32 5.32 2.96
C PRO A 354 18.64 5.17 1.61
N ASN A 355 17.55 5.93 1.41
CA ASN A 355 16.88 6.00 0.11
C ASN A 355 17.18 7.33 -0.59
N VAL A 356 16.65 7.49 -1.80
CA VAL A 356 16.80 8.71 -2.61
C VAL A 356 16.38 9.97 -1.84
N ILE A 357 15.34 9.89 -1.00
CA ILE A 357 14.84 11.01 -0.20
C ILE A 357 15.83 11.35 0.91
N THR A 358 16.41 10.34 1.58
CA THR A 358 17.44 10.53 2.62
C THR A 358 18.64 11.29 2.06
N PHE A 359 19.18 10.82 0.93
CA PHE A 359 20.32 11.48 0.29
C PHE A 359 19.98 12.90 -0.20
N SER A 360 18.82 13.08 -0.84
CA SER A 360 18.37 14.41 -1.29
C SER A 360 18.22 15.39 -0.12
N THR A 361 17.77 14.91 1.04
CA THR A 361 17.64 15.71 2.27
C THR A 361 18.99 16.18 2.77
N ILE A 362 19.99 15.30 2.80
CA ILE A 362 21.35 15.62 3.28
C ILE A 362 22.06 16.55 2.29
N LEU A 363 21.99 16.27 0.99
CA LEU A 363 22.57 17.14 -0.04
C LEU A 363 22.00 18.56 0.04
N ASN A 364 20.67 18.69 0.15
CA ASN A 364 20.02 20.00 0.32
C ASN A 364 20.48 20.71 1.61
N GLY A 365 20.61 19.96 2.71
CA GLY A 365 21.13 20.49 3.98
C GLY A 365 22.56 21.02 3.88
N LEU A 366 23.47 20.23 3.31
CA LEU A 366 24.88 20.60 3.10
C LEU A 366 25.02 21.82 2.18
N CYS A 367 24.29 21.84 1.06
CA CYS A 367 24.30 22.97 0.13
C CYS A 367 23.81 24.27 0.79
N LYS A 368 22.72 24.21 1.57
CA LYS A 368 22.18 25.40 2.27
C LYS A 368 23.13 25.97 3.32
N GLN A 369 24.00 25.13 3.87
CA GLN A 369 25.00 25.54 4.87
C GLN A 369 26.37 25.85 4.26
N GLY A 370 26.50 25.80 2.92
CA GLY A 370 27.73 26.12 2.21
C GLY A 370 28.80 25.03 2.26
N ASN A 371 28.49 23.83 2.77
CA ASN A 371 29.43 22.71 2.84
C ASN A 371 29.46 21.92 1.52
N LEU A 372 29.93 22.58 0.45
CA LEU A 372 29.86 22.09 -0.93
C LEU A 372 30.78 20.88 -1.18
N ASP A 373 31.92 20.78 -0.50
CA ASP A 373 32.87 19.69 -0.69
C ASP A 373 32.31 18.34 -0.19
N GLU A 374 31.68 18.34 0.98
CA GLU A 374 30.97 17.16 1.49
C GLU A 374 29.77 16.81 0.61
N ALA A 375 29.03 17.82 0.12
CA ALA A 375 27.89 17.58 -0.78
C ALA A 375 28.34 16.91 -2.09
N LEU A 376 29.42 17.39 -2.71
CA LEU A 376 29.99 16.80 -3.92
C LEU A 376 30.52 15.38 -3.68
N THR A 377 31.11 15.13 -2.52
CA THR A 377 31.61 13.81 -2.14
C THR A 377 30.45 12.82 -1.99
N LEU A 378 29.38 13.22 -1.31
CA LEU A 378 28.17 12.40 -1.14
C LEU A 378 27.49 12.13 -2.49
N PHE A 379 27.37 13.14 -3.35
CA PHE A 379 26.78 13.00 -4.67
C PHE A 379 27.53 11.98 -5.54
N LYS A 380 28.87 12.04 -5.57
CA LYS A 380 29.70 11.06 -6.28
C LYS A 380 29.61 9.65 -5.68
N ALA A 381 29.38 9.53 -4.37
CA ALA A 381 29.18 8.23 -3.73
C ALA A 381 27.84 7.61 -4.15
N MET A 382 26.79 8.41 -4.33
CA MET A 382 25.48 7.93 -4.81
C MET A 382 25.56 7.35 -6.23
N GLU A 383 26.30 8.00 -7.14
CA GLU A 383 26.48 7.51 -8.52
C GLU A 383 27.13 6.12 -8.59
N LYS A 384 27.94 5.77 -7.58
CA LYS A 384 28.60 4.45 -7.51
C LYS A 384 27.70 3.36 -6.92
N VAL A 385 26.64 3.72 -6.22
CA VAL A 385 25.76 2.78 -5.50
C VAL A 385 24.55 2.36 -6.33
N GLY A 386 24.24 3.04 -7.45
CA GLY A 386 23.31 2.59 -8.49
C GLY A 386 21.85 2.60 -8.07
#